data_AF-A0A4P5U942-F1
#
_entry.id   AF-A0A4P5U942-F1
#
_cell.length_a   1.000
_cell.length_b   1.000
_cell.length_c   1.000
_cell.angle_alpha   90.00
_cell.angle_beta   90.00
_cell.angle_gamma   90.00
#
_symmetry.space_group_name_H-M   'P 1'
#
loop_
_entity.id
_entity.type
_entity.pdbx_description
1 polymer ?
#
loop_
_entity_poly.entity_id
_entity_poly.type
_entity_poly.pdbx_seq_one_letter_code
_entity_poly.pdbx_strand_id
1 'polypeptide(L)'
;MKSLFLTVAFLNMLCVNSCKDNEPKITKIEELSDEMTAYFVNYEVGAKWIYQDTLNTNNFDTIELISKERFDIVSGDRNKGTLTKGFELYYKPSKSKDFKVRITPGVDNNDFVKIDPMESGVAAISFEYKNNSWLPANFLDSIEITGNKYFEVIISPSSNSYYSRVSVSKMNGIIYYQSKVAGAIKGCYKLVKTIKP
;
A
#
# COMPACT_ATOMS: atom_id res chain seq x y z
N MET A 1 37.96 -62.62 -19.89
CA MET A 1 36.69 -61.93 -19.56
C MET A 1 36.86 -61.08 -18.31
N LYS A 2 37.56 -59.95 -18.38
CA LYS A 2 37.65 -58.94 -17.31
C LYS A 2 38.18 -57.63 -17.92
N SER A 3 37.34 -56.83 -18.56
CA SER A 3 37.60 -55.37 -18.77
C SER A 3 36.49 -54.67 -19.55
N LEU A 4 35.21 -54.97 -19.30
CA LEU A 4 34.13 -54.31 -20.05
C LEU A 4 32.95 -53.90 -19.16
N PHE A 5 33.24 -53.33 -17.99
CA PHE A 5 32.21 -52.77 -17.10
C PHE A 5 32.71 -51.57 -16.29
N LEU A 6 33.67 -50.81 -16.82
CA LEU A 6 34.25 -49.65 -16.11
C LEU A 6 34.20 -48.34 -16.91
N THR A 7 33.30 -48.23 -17.90
CA THR A 7 33.24 -47.07 -18.80
C THR A 7 31.90 -46.32 -18.77
N VAL A 8 31.02 -46.60 -17.80
CA VAL A 8 29.68 -45.96 -17.70
C VAL A 8 29.48 -45.17 -16.40
N ALA A 9 30.37 -45.28 -15.41
CA ALA A 9 30.15 -44.64 -14.11
C ALA A 9 30.87 -43.29 -13.90
N PHE A 10 31.77 -42.87 -14.80
CA PHE A 10 32.61 -41.68 -14.58
C PHE A 10 32.16 -40.42 -15.34
N LEU A 11 31.06 -40.47 -16.09
CA LEU A 11 30.60 -39.36 -16.94
C LEU A 11 29.24 -38.77 -16.51
N ASN A 12 28.87 -38.89 -15.23
CA ASN A 12 27.63 -38.30 -14.69
C ASN A 12 27.87 -37.36 -13.50
N MET A 13 29.13 -36.96 -13.22
CA MET A 13 29.47 -36.14 -12.05
C MET A 13 30.12 -34.80 -12.37
N LEU A 14 29.92 -34.28 -13.58
CA LEU A 14 30.43 -32.97 -13.99
C LEU A 14 29.36 -32.26 -14.84
N CYS A 15 28.31 -31.73 -14.21
CA CYS A 15 27.50 -30.61 -14.72
C CYS A 15 26.38 -30.19 -13.76
N VAL A 16 26.65 -30.18 -12.45
CA VAL A 16 25.77 -29.50 -11.48
C VAL A 16 26.59 -28.59 -10.57
N ASN A 17 27.56 -27.86 -11.14
CA ASN A 17 27.81 -26.52 -10.64
C ASN A 17 26.62 -25.67 -11.10
N SER A 18 25.50 -25.88 -10.40
CA SER A 18 24.42 -24.92 -10.30
C SER A 18 25.04 -23.54 -10.26
N CYS A 19 24.63 -22.67 -11.18
CA CYS A 19 24.88 -21.25 -11.07
C CYS A 19 24.54 -20.86 -9.64
N LYS A 20 25.56 -20.73 -8.78
CA LYS A 20 25.45 -19.96 -7.55
C LYS A 20 25.24 -18.56 -8.05
N ASP A 21 23.99 -18.22 -8.27
CA ASP A 21 23.57 -16.86 -8.52
C ASP A 21 24.03 -16.09 -7.29
N ASN A 22 25.16 -15.40 -7.44
CA ASN A 22 25.69 -14.54 -6.40
C ASN A 22 24.56 -13.59 -6.00
N GLU A 23 24.27 -13.53 -4.70
CA GLU A 23 23.23 -12.65 -4.18
C GLU A 23 23.45 -11.24 -4.72
N PRO A 24 22.37 -10.54 -5.13
CA PRO A 24 22.50 -9.21 -5.70
C PRO A 24 23.19 -8.28 -4.70
N LYS A 25 24.28 -7.65 -5.15
CA LYS A 25 24.98 -6.66 -4.34
C LYS A 25 24.13 -5.41 -4.24
N ILE A 26 23.60 -5.14 -3.04
CA ILE A 26 22.87 -3.91 -2.75
C ILE A 26 23.85 -2.74 -2.75
N THR A 27 23.61 -1.78 -3.64
CA THR A 27 24.44 -0.57 -3.79
C THR A 27 23.69 0.71 -3.41
N LYS A 28 22.36 0.64 -3.36
CA LYS A 28 21.48 1.74 -2.98
C LYS A 28 20.38 1.21 -2.06
N ILE A 29 20.02 1.99 -1.05
CA ILE A 29 18.82 1.76 -0.23
C ILE A 29 17.90 2.95 -0.43
N GLU A 30 16.64 2.67 -0.74
CA GLU A 30 15.57 3.66 -0.83
C GLU A 30 14.60 3.41 0.33
N GLU A 31 14.45 4.43 1.17
CA GLU A 31 13.52 4.47 2.30
C GLU A 31 12.36 5.40 1.94
N LEU A 32 11.22 5.23 2.60
CA LEU A 32 10.07 6.12 2.42
C LEU A 32 10.37 7.54 2.91
N SER A 33 9.79 8.53 2.23
CA SER A 33 9.80 9.89 2.75
C SER A 33 9.00 10.03 4.05
N ASP A 34 9.37 11.04 4.83
CA ASP A 34 8.62 11.45 6.03
C ASP A 34 7.18 11.83 5.67
N GLU A 35 6.99 12.48 4.51
CA GLU A 35 5.67 12.82 3.99
C GLU A 35 4.81 11.56 3.85
N MET A 36 5.32 10.53 3.16
CA MET A 36 4.56 9.32 2.94
C MET A 36 4.24 8.58 4.25
N THR A 37 5.19 8.61 5.18
CA THR A 37 5.04 8.02 6.52
C THR A 37 3.93 8.71 7.32
N ALA A 38 3.86 10.05 7.24
CA ALA A 38 2.89 10.87 7.98
C ALA A 38 1.45 10.68 7.50
N TYR A 39 1.23 10.35 6.23
CA TYR A 39 -0.11 10.08 5.71
C TYR A 39 -0.57 8.64 5.98
N PHE A 40 0.31 7.65 5.82
CA PHE A 40 -0.13 6.26 5.68
C PHE A 40 0.45 5.26 6.70
N VAL A 41 1.56 5.55 7.36
CA VAL A 41 2.35 4.53 8.08
C VAL A 41 2.45 4.77 9.60
N ASN A 42 2.23 6.00 10.05
CA ASN A 42 2.41 6.42 11.45
C ASN A 42 1.37 5.85 12.45
N TYR A 43 0.56 4.88 12.05
CA TYR A 43 -0.45 4.23 12.88
C TYR A 43 0.06 2.91 13.47
N GLU A 44 -0.47 2.55 14.63
CA GLU A 44 -0.19 1.30 15.31
C GLU A 44 -1.26 0.24 15.00
N VAL A 45 -0.85 -1.02 14.97
CA VAL A 45 -1.78 -2.15 14.81
C VAL A 45 -2.79 -2.15 15.97
N GLY A 46 -4.07 -2.31 15.66
CA GLY A 46 -5.19 -2.17 16.61
C GLY A 46 -5.82 -0.78 16.62
N ALA A 47 -5.23 0.21 15.95
CA ALA A 47 -5.86 1.53 15.78
C ALA A 47 -7.17 1.39 14.99
N LYS A 48 -8.19 2.15 15.40
CA LYS A 48 -9.54 2.13 14.81
C LYS A 48 -9.98 3.53 14.42
N TRP A 49 -10.59 3.64 13.24
CA TRP A 49 -11.21 4.85 12.75
C TRP A 49 -12.71 4.62 12.62
N ILE A 50 -13.49 5.43 13.30
CA ILE A 50 -14.94 5.40 13.25
C ILE A 50 -15.38 6.45 12.24
N TYR A 51 -16.20 6.01 11.27
CA TYR A 51 -16.77 6.85 10.24
C TYR A 51 -18.28 6.88 10.35
N GLN A 52 -18.86 8.04 10.06
CA GLN A 52 -20.30 8.24 9.97
C GLN A 52 -20.70 8.48 8.52
N ASP A 53 -21.74 7.81 8.07
CA ASP A 53 -22.34 8.04 6.75
C ASP A 53 -23.08 9.39 6.74
N THR A 54 -22.72 10.26 5.81
CA THR A 54 -23.34 11.59 5.66
C THR A 54 -24.71 11.52 4.99
N LEU A 55 -25.06 10.39 4.36
CA LEU A 55 -26.39 10.17 3.76
C LEU A 55 -27.37 9.55 4.77
N ASN A 56 -26.87 8.87 5.80
CA ASN A 56 -27.66 8.30 6.89
C ASN A 56 -26.85 8.37 8.18
N THR A 57 -27.10 9.37 9.00
CA THR A 57 -26.27 9.68 10.18
C THR A 57 -26.30 8.62 11.29
N ASN A 58 -27.23 7.67 11.22
CA ASN A 58 -27.28 6.52 12.14
C ASN A 58 -26.42 5.34 11.65
N ASN A 59 -25.84 5.44 10.46
CA ASN A 59 -25.02 4.41 9.85
C ASN A 59 -23.53 4.71 10.05
N PHE A 60 -22.83 3.82 10.76
CA PHE A 60 -21.40 3.94 11.04
C PHE A 60 -20.61 2.79 10.45
N ASP A 61 -19.40 3.05 9.99
CA ASP A 61 -18.40 2.05 9.65
C ASP A 61 -17.21 2.22 10.60
N THR A 62 -16.50 1.13 10.89
CA THR A 62 -15.28 1.17 11.71
C THR A 62 -14.21 0.42 10.96
N ILE A 63 -13.13 1.11 10.64
CA ILE A 63 -11.97 0.52 9.98
C ILE A 63 -10.90 0.30 11.05
N GLU A 64 -10.39 -0.93 11.14
CA GLU A 64 -9.30 -1.29 12.04
C GLU A 64 -8.03 -1.61 11.23
N LEU A 65 -6.86 -1.17 11.70
CA LEU A 65 -5.57 -1.61 11.20
C LEU A 65 -5.22 -2.95 11.84
N ILE A 66 -5.30 -4.03 11.06
CA ILE A 66 -5.12 -5.41 11.55
C ILE A 66 -3.66 -5.85 11.51
N SER A 67 -2.91 -5.44 10.48
CA SER A 67 -1.47 -5.72 10.41
C SER A 67 -0.71 -4.61 9.71
N LYS A 68 0.57 -4.46 10.08
CA LYS A 68 1.54 -3.56 9.47
C LYS A 68 2.86 -4.30 9.32
N GLU A 69 3.20 -4.65 8.10
CA GLU A 69 4.37 -5.46 7.78
C GLU A 69 5.35 -4.65 6.95
N ARG A 70 6.65 -4.82 7.21
CA ARG A 70 7.69 -4.29 6.33
C ARG A 70 7.76 -5.15 5.07
N PHE A 71 7.97 -4.50 3.93
CA PHE A 71 8.08 -5.17 2.65
C PHE A 71 9.28 -4.63 1.88
N ASP A 72 10.27 -5.48 1.70
CA ASP A 72 11.53 -5.14 1.03
C ASP A 72 11.51 -5.69 -0.41
N ILE A 73 11.80 -4.83 -1.38
CA ILE A 73 11.95 -5.21 -2.79
C ILE A 73 13.39 -4.97 -3.20
N VAL A 74 14.03 -6.01 -3.74
CA VAL A 74 15.31 -5.85 -4.43
C VAL A 74 15.04 -5.71 -5.92
N SER A 75 15.49 -4.60 -6.51
CA SER A 75 15.40 -4.34 -7.95
C SER A 75 16.78 -4.04 -8.54
N GLY A 76 16.95 -4.22 -9.85
CA GLY A 76 18.23 -4.01 -10.55
C GLY A 76 19.00 -5.30 -10.85
N ASP A 77 20.13 -5.16 -11.55
CA ASP A 77 21.01 -6.28 -11.90
C ASP A 77 21.85 -6.72 -10.68
N ARG A 78 22.37 -7.95 -10.69
CA ARG A 78 23.12 -8.60 -9.60
C ARG A 78 24.29 -7.78 -9.07
N ASN A 79 24.84 -6.86 -9.85
CA ASN A 79 25.98 -6.03 -9.46
C ASN A 79 25.59 -4.60 -9.03
N LYS A 80 24.33 -4.20 -9.20
CA LYS A 80 23.80 -2.85 -8.96
C LYS A 80 22.36 -2.90 -8.48
N GLY A 81 22.14 -3.60 -7.36
CA GLY A 81 20.82 -3.70 -6.76
C GLY A 81 20.43 -2.44 -5.98
N THR A 82 19.15 -2.08 -6.05
CA THR A 82 18.49 -1.14 -5.15
C THR A 82 17.56 -1.93 -4.22
N LEU A 83 17.75 -1.75 -2.92
CA LEU A 83 16.83 -2.25 -1.89
C LEU A 83 15.82 -1.16 -1.55
N THR A 84 14.56 -1.40 -1.87
CA THR A 84 13.44 -0.51 -1.64
C THR A 84 12.67 -1.01 -0.41
N LYS A 85 12.56 -0.20 0.64
CA LYS A 85 11.91 -0.59 1.90
C LYS A 85 10.54 0.08 2.05
N GLY A 86 9.50 -0.72 1.93
CA GLY A 86 8.11 -0.29 2.01
C GLY A 86 7.33 -0.93 3.16
N PHE A 87 6.02 -0.73 3.12
CA PHE A 87 5.08 -1.35 4.06
C PHE A 87 3.85 -1.91 3.34
N GLU A 88 3.32 -3.01 3.85
CA GLU A 88 1.99 -3.51 3.55
C GLU A 88 1.14 -3.45 4.84
N LEU A 89 0.02 -2.74 4.76
CA LEU A 89 -0.93 -2.58 5.86
C LEU A 89 -2.25 -3.23 5.47
N TYR A 90 -2.83 -4.02 6.36
CA TYR A 90 -4.16 -4.62 6.15
C TYR A 90 -5.20 -3.93 7.03
N TYR A 91 -6.25 -3.43 6.39
CA TYR A 91 -7.36 -2.75 7.04
C TYR A 91 -8.66 -3.54 6.89
N LYS A 92 -9.41 -3.63 7.99
CA LYS A 92 -10.68 -4.35 8.07
C LYS A 92 -11.81 -3.42 8.50
N PRO A 93 -12.61 -2.91 7.54
CA PRO A 93 -13.87 -2.23 7.82
C PRO A 93 -14.92 -3.18 8.42
N SER A 94 -15.90 -2.62 9.13
CA SER A 94 -17.04 -3.39 9.67
C SER A 94 -18.22 -3.44 8.70
N LYS A 95 -18.28 -2.53 7.73
CA LYS A 95 -19.34 -2.48 6.70
C LYS A 95 -18.84 -2.41 5.27
N SER A 96 -17.69 -1.79 5.03
CA SER A 96 -17.11 -1.66 3.69
C SER A 96 -16.20 -2.84 3.35
N LYS A 97 -15.67 -2.84 2.12
CA LYS A 97 -14.76 -3.88 1.64
C LYS A 97 -13.39 -3.75 2.29
N ASP A 98 -12.89 -4.84 2.86
CA ASP A 98 -11.49 -5.01 3.29
C ASP A 98 -10.50 -4.51 2.24
N PHE A 99 -9.36 -3.97 2.68
CA PHE A 99 -8.34 -3.50 1.76
C PHE A 99 -6.94 -3.55 2.34
N LYS A 100 -5.96 -3.61 1.44
CA LYS A 100 -4.54 -3.42 1.75
C LYS A 100 -4.06 -2.07 1.29
N VAL A 101 -3.19 -1.45 2.07
CA VAL A 101 -2.43 -0.28 1.65
C VAL A 101 -0.98 -0.71 1.49
N ARG A 102 -0.49 -0.68 0.25
CA ARG A 102 0.92 -0.90 -0.08
C ARG A 102 1.60 0.43 -0.29
N ILE A 103 2.67 0.68 0.43
CA ILE A 103 3.46 1.90 0.36
C ILE A 103 4.89 1.50 -0.01
N THR A 104 5.39 2.01 -1.13
CA THR A 104 6.72 1.65 -1.64
C THR A 104 7.46 2.91 -2.08
N PRO A 105 8.72 3.09 -1.65
CA PRO A 105 9.56 4.09 -2.27
C PRO A 105 9.87 3.70 -3.72
N GLY A 106 10.29 4.69 -4.48
CA GLY A 106 10.70 4.53 -5.86
C GLY A 106 11.84 5.48 -6.19
N VAL A 107 12.32 5.36 -7.43
CA VAL A 107 13.47 6.13 -7.91
C VAL A 107 13.15 7.62 -7.99
N ASP A 108 14.19 8.45 -7.83
CA ASP A 108 14.14 9.91 -8.01
C ASP A 108 13.10 10.63 -7.14
N ASN A 109 13.11 10.35 -5.83
CA ASN A 109 12.22 10.95 -4.83
C ASN A 109 10.73 10.75 -5.17
N ASN A 110 10.39 9.51 -5.50
CA ASN A 110 9.05 9.16 -5.95
C ASN A 110 8.47 8.01 -5.12
N ASP A 111 7.54 8.32 -4.22
CA ASP A 111 6.89 7.33 -3.39
C ASP A 111 5.49 6.99 -3.93
N PHE A 112 5.12 5.72 -3.83
CA PHE A 112 3.85 5.20 -4.34
C PHE A 112 3.00 4.59 -3.22
N VAL A 113 1.69 4.83 -3.29
CA VAL A 113 0.70 4.18 -2.45
C VAL A 113 -0.36 3.52 -3.32
N LYS A 114 -0.78 2.32 -2.94
CA LYS A 114 -1.91 1.61 -3.52
C LYS A 114 -2.87 1.14 -2.44
N ILE A 115 -4.12 1.59 -2.50
CA ILE A 115 -5.24 1.11 -1.70
C ILE A 115 -5.99 0.07 -2.53
N ASP A 116 -5.75 -1.20 -2.22
CA ASP A 116 -6.21 -2.37 -2.98
C ASP A 116 -7.36 -3.08 -2.24
N PRO A 117 -8.57 -3.18 -2.81
CA PRO A 117 -9.71 -3.87 -2.19
C PRO A 117 -9.57 -5.41 -2.16
N MET A 118 -8.39 -5.95 -2.51
CA MET A 118 -8.06 -7.38 -2.46
C MET A 118 -9.00 -8.24 -3.32
N GLU A 119 -9.40 -7.71 -4.46
CA GLU A 119 -10.32 -8.39 -5.37
C GLU A 119 -9.78 -8.42 -6.79
N SER A 120 -9.77 -9.62 -7.37
CA SER A 120 -9.29 -9.83 -8.73
C SER A 120 -10.07 -8.98 -9.73
N GLY A 121 -9.36 -8.35 -10.65
CA GLY A 121 -9.95 -7.49 -11.69
C GLY A 121 -10.41 -6.12 -11.21
N VAL A 122 -10.21 -5.76 -9.93
CA VAL A 122 -10.52 -4.42 -9.42
C VAL A 122 -9.24 -3.60 -9.27
N ALA A 123 -9.22 -2.44 -9.91
CA ALA A 123 -8.07 -1.53 -9.82
C ALA A 123 -7.91 -0.94 -8.40
N ALA A 124 -6.67 -0.83 -7.94
CA ALA A 124 -6.35 -0.11 -6.72
C ALA A 124 -6.46 1.41 -6.91
N ILE A 125 -6.85 2.14 -5.87
CA ILE A 125 -6.69 3.59 -5.83
C ILE A 125 -5.21 3.88 -5.56
N SER A 126 -4.59 4.76 -6.35
CA SER A 126 -3.16 5.03 -6.25
C SER A 126 -2.88 6.50 -5.96
N PHE A 127 -1.85 6.75 -5.16
CA PHE A 127 -1.27 8.08 -4.91
C PHE A 127 0.23 8.03 -5.23
N GLU A 128 0.77 9.12 -5.74
CA GLU A 128 2.19 9.28 -6.00
C GLU A 128 2.64 10.61 -5.38
N TYR A 129 3.75 10.56 -4.64
CA TYR A 129 4.41 11.73 -4.09
C TYR A 129 5.78 11.86 -4.74
N LYS A 130 5.90 12.85 -5.63
CA LYS A 130 7.08 13.04 -6.46
C LYS A 130 7.56 14.47 -6.40
N ASN A 131 8.86 14.67 -6.17
CA ASN A 131 9.48 16.01 -6.17
C ASN A 131 8.71 17.01 -5.27
N ASN A 132 8.37 16.59 -4.05
CA ASN A 132 7.61 17.36 -3.07
C ASN A 132 6.18 17.74 -3.48
N SER A 133 5.58 16.99 -4.40
CA SER A 133 4.22 17.24 -4.87
C SER A 133 3.40 15.96 -4.96
N TRP A 134 2.13 16.05 -4.58
CA TRP A 134 1.16 14.99 -4.78
C TRP A 134 0.62 15.05 -6.20
N LEU A 135 0.85 14.00 -6.98
CA LEU A 135 0.39 13.89 -8.36
C LEU A 135 -0.14 12.47 -8.60
N PRO A 136 -1.13 12.25 -9.47
CA PRO A 136 -2.11 13.21 -9.96
C PRO A 136 -3.19 13.56 -8.90
N ALA A 137 -2.97 13.22 -7.63
CA ALA A 137 -3.89 13.56 -6.55
C ALA A 137 -4.05 15.08 -6.38
N ASN A 138 -5.24 15.54 -5.99
CA ASN A 138 -5.43 16.95 -5.64
C ASN A 138 -5.00 17.17 -4.19
N PHE A 139 -4.10 18.11 -3.96
CA PHE A 139 -3.70 18.56 -2.63
C PHE A 139 -4.50 19.80 -2.21
N LEU A 140 -4.94 19.84 -0.96
CA LEU A 140 -5.64 20.96 -0.34
C LEU A 140 -5.01 21.28 1.01
N ASP A 141 -4.70 22.55 1.26
CA ASP A 141 -4.19 22.98 2.58
C ASP A 141 -5.16 22.64 3.71
N SER A 142 -6.48 22.75 3.44
CA SER A 142 -7.51 22.26 4.34
C SER A 142 -8.84 22.00 3.63
N ILE A 143 -9.70 21.22 4.28
CA ILE A 143 -11.09 21.00 3.88
C ILE A 143 -11.95 20.87 5.13
N GLU A 144 -13.17 21.39 5.07
CA GLU A 144 -14.20 21.12 6.07
C GLU A 144 -15.17 20.06 5.55
N ILE A 145 -15.35 18.98 6.30
CA ILE A 145 -16.28 17.90 5.99
C ILE A 145 -17.30 17.82 7.11
N THR A 146 -18.48 18.40 6.86
CA THR A 146 -19.65 18.33 7.76
C THR A 146 -19.28 18.66 9.21
N GLY A 147 -18.63 19.81 9.42
CA GLY A 147 -18.26 20.35 10.74
C GLY A 147 -16.89 19.95 11.26
N ASN A 148 -16.17 19.03 10.60
CA ASN A 148 -14.80 18.67 10.96
C ASN A 148 -13.82 19.27 9.94
N LYS A 149 -12.85 20.06 10.42
CA LYS A 149 -11.79 20.62 9.59
C LYS A 149 -10.56 19.73 9.61
N TYR A 150 -10.06 19.39 8.42
CA TYR A 150 -8.85 18.61 8.21
C TYR A 150 -7.83 19.43 7.43
N PHE A 151 -6.55 19.23 7.72
CA PHE A 151 -5.44 19.94 7.08
C PHE A 151 -4.60 18.99 6.23
N GLU A 152 -3.89 19.56 5.26
CA GLU A 152 -2.98 18.86 4.35
C GLU A 152 -3.65 17.60 3.78
N VAL A 153 -4.67 17.81 2.94
CA VAL A 153 -5.54 16.74 2.45
C VAL A 153 -5.23 16.41 1.01
N ILE A 154 -5.05 15.11 0.75
CA ILE A 154 -4.95 14.56 -0.60
C ILE A 154 -6.24 13.85 -0.97
N ILE A 155 -6.69 14.06 -2.21
CA ILE A 155 -7.90 13.44 -2.75
C ILE A 155 -7.52 12.53 -3.89
N SER A 156 -8.03 11.29 -3.84
CA SER A 156 -7.77 10.26 -4.83
C SER A 156 -8.06 10.76 -6.26
N PRO A 157 -7.15 10.54 -7.21
CA PRO A 157 -7.34 10.95 -8.60
C PRO A 157 -8.26 10.01 -9.38
N SER A 158 -8.52 8.82 -8.84
CA SER A 158 -9.27 7.76 -9.49
C SER A 158 -10.33 7.14 -8.59
N SER A 159 -11.17 6.32 -9.21
CA SER A 159 -12.19 5.50 -8.56
C SER A 159 -12.03 4.03 -8.97
N ASN A 160 -12.59 3.12 -8.19
CA ASN A 160 -12.76 1.72 -8.56
C ASN A 160 -14.20 1.24 -8.24
N SER A 161 -14.41 -0.07 -8.30
CA SER A 161 -15.72 -0.70 -8.06
C SER A 161 -16.23 -0.55 -6.62
N TYR A 162 -15.34 -0.27 -5.66
CA TYR A 162 -15.63 -0.17 -4.23
C TYR A 162 -15.56 1.26 -3.68
N TYR A 163 -14.86 2.15 -4.36
CA TYR A 163 -14.59 3.51 -3.89
C TYR A 163 -14.69 4.51 -5.04
N SER A 164 -15.58 5.52 -4.96
CA SER A 164 -15.57 6.64 -5.91
C SER A 164 -14.54 7.72 -5.58
N ARG A 165 -14.28 7.91 -4.29
CA ARG A 165 -13.38 8.93 -3.78
C ARG A 165 -12.84 8.48 -2.44
N VAL A 166 -11.55 8.70 -2.22
CA VAL A 166 -10.88 8.58 -0.93
C VAL A 166 -10.14 9.89 -0.68
N SER A 167 -10.31 10.46 0.51
CA SER A 167 -9.56 11.62 0.96
C SER A 167 -8.75 11.25 2.19
N VAL A 168 -7.49 11.61 2.19
CA VAL A 168 -6.52 11.28 3.24
C VAL A 168 -5.94 12.60 3.75
N SER A 169 -5.90 12.78 5.06
CA SER A 169 -5.25 13.92 5.71
C SER A 169 -3.99 13.46 6.40
N LYS A 170 -2.96 14.31 6.37
CA LYS A 170 -1.73 14.09 7.12
C LYS A 170 -2.05 13.85 8.59
N MET A 171 -1.39 12.87 9.21
CA MET A 171 -1.57 12.45 10.60
C MET A 171 -2.94 11.87 11.00
N ASN A 172 -3.97 11.99 10.17
CA ASN A 172 -5.31 11.47 10.47
C ASN A 172 -5.64 10.20 9.68
N GLY A 173 -5.03 10.04 8.51
CA GLY A 173 -5.25 8.91 7.62
C GLY A 173 -6.44 9.17 6.72
N ILE A 174 -7.19 8.12 6.38
CA ILE A 174 -8.42 8.28 5.60
C ILE A 174 -9.40 9.12 6.44
N ILE A 175 -9.78 10.29 5.94
CA ILE A 175 -10.75 11.18 6.60
C ILE A 175 -12.13 11.12 5.95
N TYR A 176 -12.19 10.63 4.73
CA TYR A 176 -13.42 10.50 3.98
C TYR A 176 -13.30 9.44 2.89
N TYR A 177 -14.35 8.66 2.67
CA TYR A 177 -14.46 7.81 1.49
C TYR A 177 -15.92 7.65 1.07
N GLN A 178 -16.13 7.50 -0.23
CA GLN A 178 -17.43 7.15 -0.80
C GLN A 178 -17.42 5.69 -1.21
N SER A 179 -18.22 4.86 -0.56
CA SER A 179 -18.30 3.45 -0.89
C SER A 179 -19.23 3.20 -2.06
N LYS A 180 -18.88 2.21 -2.88
CA LYS A 180 -19.66 1.72 -4.01
C LYS A 180 -19.95 0.23 -3.85
N VAL A 181 -21.08 -0.20 -4.40
CA VAL A 181 -21.40 -1.60 -4.66
C VAL A 181 -22.01 -1.67 -6.05
N ALA A 182 -21.42 -2.50 -6.92
CA ALA A 182 -21.81 -2.61 -8.33
C ALA A 182 -21.89 -1.25 -9.06
N GLY A 183 -20.94 -0.35 -8.77
CA GLY A 183 -20.85 0.97 -9.40
C GLY A 183 -21.75 2.06 -8.81
N ALA A 184 -22.77 1.71 -8.01
CA ALA A 184 -23.64 2.66 -7.33
C ALA A 184 -23.06 3.09 -5.98
N ILE A 185 -23.14 4.39 -5.67
CA ILE A 185 -22.76 4.92 -4.35
C ILE A 185 -23.68 4.32 -3.28
N LYS A 186 -23.10 3.75 -2.22
CA LYS A 186 -23.82 3.14 -1.10
C LYS A 186 -23.75 3.96 0.17
N GLY A 187 -22.68 4.73 0.37
CA GLY A 187 -22.53 5.59 1.53
C GLY A 187 -21.38 6.56 1.36
N CYS A 188 -21.43 7.64 2.12
CA CYS A 188 -20.44 8.70 2.12
C CYS A 188 -19.90 8.85 3.54
N TYR A 189 -18.77 8.21 3.83
CA TYR A 189 -18.30 8.04 5.19
C TYR A 189 -17.28 9.12 5.54
N LYS A 190 -17.58 9.94 6.55
CA LYS A 190 -16.63 10.92 7.12
C LYS A 190 -16.03 10.39 8.42
N LEU A 191 -14.76 10.68 8.67
CA LEU A 191 -14.13 10.37 9.94
C LEU A 191 -14.79 11.19 11.07
N VAL A 192 -15.08 10.53 12.19
CA VAL A 192 -15.60 11.19 13.40
C VAL A 192 -14.69 10.98 14.60
N LYS A 193 -13.97 9.86 14.66
CA LYS A 193 -13.10 9.54 15.80
C LYS A 193 -12.04 8.54 15.41
N THR A 194 -10.85 8.72 15.97
CA THR A 194 -9.78 7.72 15.97
C THR A 194 -9.58 7.19 17.38
N ILE A 195 -9.38 5.88 17.51
CA ILE A 195 -9.10 5.18 18.76
C ILE A 195 -7.71 4.55 18.61
N LYS A 196 -6.83 4.85 19.57
CA LYS A 196 -5.51 4.21 19.66
C LYS A 196 -5.65 2.78 20.21
N PRO A 197 -4.71 1.87 19.92
CA PRO A 197 -4.75 0.49 20.43
C PRO A 197 -4.89 0.40 21.96
#